data_AF-A0A4P0Y3V9-F1
#
_entry.id   AF-A0A4P0Y3V9-F1
#
_cell.length_a   1.000
_cell.length_b   1.000
_cell.length_c   1.000
_cell.angle_alpha   90.00
_cell.angle_beta   90.00
_cell.angle_gamma   90.00
#
_symmetry.space_group_name_H-M   'P 1'
#
loop_
_entity.id
_entity.type
_entity.pdbx_description
1 polymer ?
#
loop_
_entity_poly.entity_id
_entity_poly.type
_entity_poly.pdbx_seq_one_letter_code
_entity_poly.pdbx_strand_id
1 'polypeptide(L)'
;MQVAGLNHFIFVRQILHKGKEWLPEVIAEINAGRDPLVPRNIPPFRWPSHLLQGLGMIPCAYLRYYYMKDDLLRQELAEAGGEGTRGEVVKQLEKILFDQYRDPHLAVKPKALEGRGGQYYSEAACELMNAIYNDKRIIMHVNTRNNGAISGLPDDCAVEVSSLITASGPLPLNVAPFPEDTLRLLQLMKSFERLTIEAALTGNRHTAWRALMLNPLIVSGEKLELALDEVIAENRQWLPAFHA
;
A
#
# COMPACT_ATOMS: atom_id res chain seq x y z
N MET A 1 -1.32 -8.62 16.42
CA MET A 1 -1.52 -7.30 15.80
C MET A 1 -2.72 -7.38 14.87
N GLN A 2 -3.64 -6.41 14.93
CA GLN A 2 -4.73 -6.26 13.98
C GLN A 2 -4.42 -5.12 13.02
N VAL A 3 -4.56 -5.37 11.72
CA VAL A 3 -4.39 -4.41 10.63
C VAL A 3 -5.70 -4.32 9.86
N ALA A 4 -6.06 -3.11 9.42
CA ALA A 4 -7.21 -2.90 8.56
C ALA A 4 -7.05 -1.65 7.67
N GLY A 5 -7.59 -1.72 6.46
CA GLY A 5 -7.68 -0.60 5.51
C GLY A 5 -7.76 -1.10 4.08
N LEU A 6 -7.08 -0.43 3.16
CA LEU A 6 -6.91 -0.86 1.76
C LEU A 6 -5.43 -1.16 1.51
N ASN A 7 -5.08 -1.79 0.39
CA ASN A 7 -3.68 -2.01 0.04
C ASN A 7 -2.91 -0.69 -0.01
N HIS A 8 -1.74 -0.64 0.63
CA HIS A 8 -0.95 0.59 0.84
C HIS A 8 -1.71 1.74 1.53
N PHE A 9 -2.81 1.43 2.19
CA PHE A 9 -3.67 2.37 2.89
C PHE A 9 -4.24 1.73 4.18
N ILE A 10 -3.36 1.07 4.93
CA ILE A 10 -3.69 0.33 6.15
C ILE A 10 -3.25 1.06 7.42
N PHE A 11 -3.92 0.68 8.51
CA PHE A 11 -3.65 1.14 9.86
C PHE A 11 -3.47 -0.07 10.78
N VAL A 12 -2.45 -0.03 11.64
CA VAL A 12 -2.39 -0.91 12.81
C VAL A 12 -3.45 -0.43 13.80
N ARG A 13 -4.44 -1.28 14.05
CA ARG A 13 -5.63 -1.00 14.85
C ARG A 13 -5.52 -1.52 16.28
N GLN A 14 -4.69 -2.55 16.49
CA GLN A 14 -4.58 -3.21 17.78
C GLN A 14 -3.25 -3.98 17.89
N ILE A 15 -2.61 -3.95 19.05
CA ILE A 15 -1.43 -4.76 19.34
C ILE A 15 -1.64 -5.49 20.67
N LEU A 16 -2.18 -6.71 20.60
CA LEU A 16 -2.31 -7.57 21.76
C LEU A 16 -1.08 -8.45 21.94
N HIS A 17 -0.51 -8.47 23.14
CA HIS A 17 0.47 -9.45 23.58
C HIS A 17 0.07 -10.02 24.94
N LYS A 18 -0.18 -11.34 25.00
CA LYS A 18 -0.68 -12.05 26.20
C LYS A 18 -1.93 -11.39 26.82
N GLY A 19 -2.85 -10.94 25.97
CA GLY A 19 -4.11 -10.29 26.37
C GLY A 19 -3.98 -8.82 26.80
N LYS A 20 -2.76 -8.27 26.92
CA LYS A 20 -2.54 -6.84 27.16
C LYS A 20 -2.50 -6.09 25.83
N GLU A 21 -3.12 -4.92 25.77
CA GLU A 21 -2.99 -3.93 24.69
C GLU A 21 -1.66 -3.17 24.80
N TRP A 22 -0.95 -3.04 23.68
CA TRP A 22 0.38 -2.41 23.57
C TRP A 22 0.43 -1.28 22.55
N LEU A 23 -0.66 -1.00 21.81
CA LEU A 23 -0.66 0.05 20.80
C LEU A 23 -0.24 1.43 21.37
N PRO A 24 -0.70 1.88 22.55
CA PRO A 24 -0.25 3.15 23.13
C PRO A 24 1.26 3.19 23.42
N GLU A 25 1.82 2.11 23.97
CA GLU A 25 3.25 2.01 24.26
C GLU A 25 4.08 2.00 22.96
N VAL A 26 3.64 1.28 21.93
CA VAL A 26 4.33 1.27 20.62
C VAL A 26 4.28 2.66 19.97
N ILE A 27 3.14 3.37 20.05
CA ILE A 27 3.05 4.76 19.58
C ILE A 27 4.03 5.66 20.32
N ALA A 28 4.18 5.51 21.64
CA ALA A 28 5.14 6.28 22.43
C ALA A 28 6.59 6.01 22.01
N GLU A 29 6.94 4.75 21.72
CA GLU A 29 8.28 4.37 21.22
C GLU A 29 8.57 4.96 19.83
N ILE A 30 7.59 4.89 18.91
CA ILE A 30 7.72 5.50 17.57
C ILE A 30 7.93 7.01 17.70
N ASN A 31 7.15 7.69 18.54
CA ASN A 31 7.31 9.12 18.81
C ASN A 31 8.66 9.48 19.46
N ALA A 32 9.25 8.55 20.22
CA ALA A 32 10.61 8.68 20.75
C ALA A 32 11.71 8.40 19.71
N GLY A 33 11.34 8.17 18.44
CA GLY A 33 12.25 7.92 17.32
C GLY A 33 12.67 6.45 17.19
N ARG A 34 12.04 5.53 17.92
CA ARG A 34 12.28 4.10 17.84
C ARG A 34 11.10 3.46 17.11
N ASP A 35 11.15 3.48 15.78
CA ASP A 35 10.13 2.86 14.95
C ASP A 35 10.56 1.45 14.50
N PRO A 36 10.03 0.36 15.12
CA PRO A 36 10.37 -0.99 14.74
C PRO A 36 9.60 -1.50 13.51
N LEU A 37 8.65 -0.72 12.99
CA LEU A 37 7.69 -1.16 11.97
C LEU A 37 8.06 -0.72 10.55
N VAL A 38 9.01 0.21 10.39
CA VAL A 38 9.44 0.69 9.07
C VAL A 38 10.42 -0.29 8.43
N PRO A 39 10.10 -0.85 7.24
CA PRO A 39 11.02 -1.69 6.49
C PRO A 39 12.32 -0.96 6.14
N ARG A 40 13.45 -1.69 6.13
CA ARG A 40 14.79 -1.11 5.87
C ARG A 40 14.94 -0.40 4.52
N ASN A 41 14.09 -0.72 3.54
CA ASN A 41 14.11 -0.11 2.21
C ASN A 41 13.31 1.21 2.12
N ILE A 42 12.72 1.66 3.23
CA ILE A 42 12.07 2.97 3.32
C ILE A 42 13.05 3.93 4.01
N PRO A 43 13.35 5.10 3.42
CA PRO A 43 14.16 6.12 4.07
C PRO A 43 13.60 6.44 5.47
N PRO A 44 14.45 6.51 6.51
CA PRO A 44 14.01 6.86 7.85
C PRO A 44 13.22 8.16 7.83
N PHE A 45 12.07 8.17 8.49
CA PHE A 45 11.22 9.34 8.58
C PHE A 45 10.65 9.45 10.00
N ARG A 46 10.06 10.60 10.31
CA ARG A 46 9.35 10.83 11.56
C ARG A 46 7.94 11.30 11.25
N TRP A 47 6.96 10.68 11.89
CA TRP A 47 5.62 11.22 11.93
C TRP A 47 5.61 12.53 12.75
N PRO A 48 4.73 13.49 12.42
CA PRO A 48 4.43 14.58 13.34
C PRO A 48 4.01 14.00 14.69
N SER A 49 4.62 14.45 15.78
CA SER A 49 4.49 13.81 17.11
C SER A 49 3.04 13.70 17.61
N HIS A 50 2.19 14.66 17.25
CA HIS A 50 0.78 14.69 17.60
C HIS A 50 -0.10 13.80 16.71
N LEU A 51 0.37 13.41 15.52
CA LEU A 51 -0.42 12.65 14.54
C LEU A 51 -0.80 11.28 15.09
N LEU A 52 0.18 10.50 15.55
CA LEU A 52 -0.07 9.13 16.03
C LEU A 52 -0.89 9.12 17.31
N GLN A 53 -0.64 10.08 18.21
CA GLN A 53 -1.41 10.23 19.45
C GLN A 53 -2.85 10.63 19.18
N GLY A 54 -3.08 11.59 18.28
CA GLY A 54 -4.42 12.02 17.89
C GLY A 54 -5.21 10.96 17.13
N LEU A 55 -4.53 10.21 16.26
CA LEU A 55 -5.16 9.14 15.46
C LEU A 55 -5.46 7.89 16.29
N GLY A 56 -4.68 7.61 17.33
CA GLY A 56 -4.80 6.40 18.15
C GLY A 56 -4.51 5.11 17.36
N MET A 57 -3.85 5.21 16.21
CA MET A 57 -3.52 4.12 15.29
C MET A 57 -2.17 4.41 14.63
N ILE A 58 -1.52 3.37 14.10
CA ILE A 58 -0.26 3.54 13.35
C ILE A 58 -0.53 3.35 11.85
N PRO A 59 -0.50 4.41 11.02
CA PRO A 59 -0.67 4.28 9.59
C PRO A 59 0.57 3.66 8.94
N CYS A 60 0.41 2.91 7.83
CA CYS A 60 1.58 2.44 7.09
C CYS A 60 2.34 3.60 6.43
N ALA A 61 3.61 3.37 6.10
CA ALA A 61 4.50 4.40 5.56
C ALA A 61 4.02 5.09 4.26
N TYR A 62 3.09 4.47 3.50
CA TYR A 62 2.48 5.07 2.32
C TYR A 62 1.54 6.24 2.67
N LEU A 63 0.99 6.30 3.88
CA LEU A 63 0.13 7.42 4.28
C LEU A 63 0.92 8.75 4.37
N ARG A 64 2.25 8.72 4.35
CA ARG A 64 3.08 9.92 4.22
C ARG A 64 2.79 10.70 2.94
N TYR A 65 2.44 10.01 1.85
CA TYR A 65 2.03 10.67 0.61
C TYR A 65 0.78 11.53 0.81
N TYR A 66 -0.07 11.21 1.79
CA TYR A 66 -1.32 11.92 2.06
C TYR A 66 -1.15 12.96 3.17
N TYR A 67 -0.44 12.62 4.24
CA TYR A 67 -0.26 13.48 5.41
C TYR A 67 0.88 14.49 5.28
N MET A 68 1.85 14.22 4.40
CA MET A 68 3.07 15.01 4.22
C MET A 68 3.37 15.23 2.73
N LYS A 69 2.32 15.38 1.91
CA LYS A 69 2.40 15.34 0.44
C LYS A 69 3.42 16.32 -0.16
N ASP A 70 3.48 17.55 0.36
CA ASP A 70 4.38 18.59 -0.17
C ASP A 70 5.84 18.30 0.17
N ASP A 71 6.10 17.66 1.31
CA ASP A 71 7.45 17.22 1.69
C ASP A 71 7.91 16.07 0.80
N LEU A 72 7.03 15.09 0.56
CA LEU A 72 7.32 13.93 -0.30
C LEU A 72 7.52 14.37 -1.75
N LEU A 73 6.69 15.26 -2.27
CA LEU A 73 6.85 15.77 -3.64
C LEU A 73 8.18 16.51 -3.81
N ARG A 74 8.59 17.32 -2.83
CA ARG A 74 9.91 17.99 -2.86
C ARG A 74 11.05 17.00 -2.86
N GLN A 75 10.94 15.94 -2.06
CA GLN A 75 11.92 14.86 -2.03
C GLN A 75 12.01 14.14 -3.39
N GLU A 76 10.87 13.72 -3.95
CA GLU A 76 10.82 12.99 -5.23
C GLU A 76 11.36 13.83 -6.39
N LEU A 77 11.10 15.14 -6.41
CA LEU A 77 11.66 16.05 -7.40
C LEU A 77 13.19 16.19 -7.26
N ALA A 78 13.70 16.23 -6.03
CA ALA A 78 15.14 16.28 -5.79
C ALA A 78 15.84 14.97 -6.20
N GLU A 79 15.23 13.81 -5.91
CA GLU A 79 15.71 12.50 -6.34
C GLU A 79 15.74 12.40 -7.88
N ALA A 80 14.63 12.78 -8.54
CA ALA A 80 14.53 12.79 -9.99
C ALA A 80 15.57 13.71 -10.66
N GLY A 81 15.91 14.84 -10.04
CA GLY A 81 16.96 15.75 -10.51
C GLY A 81 18.40 15.30 -10.20
N GLY A 82 18.58 14.26 -9.39
CA GLY A 82 19.88 13.75 -8.94
C GLY A 82 20.13 12.31 -9.36
N GLU A 83 19.74 11.36 -8.52
CA GLU A 83 19.96 9.92 -8.75
C GLU A 83 19.00 9.29 -9.77
N GLY A 84 17.94 10.01 -10.14
CA GLY A 84 16.87 9.57 -11.03
C GLY A 84 15.64 9.12 -10.26
N THR A 85 14.57 8.85 -11.00
CA THR A 85 13.33 8.32 -10.44
C THR A 85 13.56 6.93 -9.84
N ARG A 86 12.66 6.51 -8.93
CA ARG A 86 12.74 5.17 -8.36
C ARG A 86 12.70 4.06 -9.43
N GLY A 87 11.97 4.28 -10.53
CA GLY A 87 11.92 3.35 -11.66
C GLY A 87 13.28 3.19 -12.35
N GLU A 88 14.02 4.28 -12.56
CA GLU A 88 15.35 4.27 -13.16
C GLU A 88 16.39 3.60 -12.24
N VAL A 89 16.36 3.94 -10.94
CA VAL A 89 17.22 3.31 -9.94
C VAL A 89 16.99 1.80 -9.88
N VAL A 90 15.73 1.36 -9.88
CA VAL A 90 15.39 -0.08 -9.87
C VAL A 90 15.79 -0.77 -11.17
N LYS A 91 15.65 -0.12 -12.32
CA LYS A 91 16.10 -0.66 -13.63
C LYS A 91 17.60 -0.91 -13.65
N GLN A 92 18.39 0.01 -13.10
CA GLN A 92 19.85 -0.17 -12.99
C GLN A 92 20.19 -1.33 -12.04
N LEU A 93 19.49 -1.42 -10.91
CA LEU A 93 19.68 -2.51 -9.95
C LEU A 93 19.32 -3.89 -10.54
N GLU A 94 18.25 -3.98 -11.33
CA GLU A 94 17.88 -5.21 -12.03
C GLU A 94 18.97 -5.68 -13.00
N LYS A 95 19.63 -4.77 -13.72
CA LYS A 95 20.73 -5.13 -14.61
C LYS A 95 21.86 -5.82 -13.83
N ILE A 96 22.25 -5.28 -12.67
CA ILE A 96 23.25 -5.86 -11.79
C ILE A 96 22.82 -7.25 -11.32
N LEU A 97 21.56 -7.40 -10.93
CA LEU A 97 21.00 -8.68 -10.48
C LEU A 97 20.99 -9.73 -11.60
N PHE A 98 20.57 -9.37 -12.82
CA PHE A 98 20.56 -10.30 -13.94
C PHE A 98 21.97 -10.75 -14.34
N ASP A 99 22.97 -9.86 -14.28
CA ASP A 99 24.35 -10.24 -14.52
C ASP A 99 24.87 -11.21 -13.45
N GLN A 100 24.50 -11.04 -12.18
CA GLN A 100 24.83 -11.98 -11.09
C GLN A 100 24.13 -13.33 -11.27
N TYR A 101 22.85 -13.34 -11.67
CA TYR A 101 22.08 -14.55 -11.89
C TYR A 101 22.49 -15.36 -13.14
N ARG A 102 23.43 -14.87 -13.95
CA ARG A 102 24.05 -15.67 -15.01
C ARG A 102 24.95 -16.79 -14.48
N ASP A 103 25.46 -16.66 -13.26
CA ASP A 103 26.27 -17.70 -12.63
C ASP A 103 25.38 -18.85 -12.14
N PRO A 104 25.42 -20.04 -12.75
CA PRO A 104 24.60 -21.18 -12.32
C PRO A 104 25.02 -21.74 -10.95
N HIS A 105 26.19 -21.35 -10.43
CA HIS A 105 26.67 -21.76 -9.11
C HIS A 105 26.30 -20.80 -7.98
N LEU A 106 25.63 -19.69 -8.30
CA LEU A 106 25.14 -18.74 -7.31
C LEU A 106 24.08 -19.39 -6.41
N ALA A 107 24.48 -19.75 -5.19
CA ALA A 107 23.62 -20.42 -4.20
C ALA A 107 23.23 -19.54 -3.00
N VAL A 108 23.59 -18.25 -3.03
CA VAL A 108 23.30 -17.28 -1.96
C VAL A 108 22.47 -16.13 -2.51
N LYS A 109 21.45 -15.69 -1.77
CA LYS A 109 20.64 -14.51 -2.12
C LYS A 109 21.55 -13.30 -2.31
N PRO A 110 21.61 -12.67 -3.49
CA PRO A 110 22.46 -11.50 -3.69
C PRO A 110 22.05 -10.34 -2.80
N LYS A 111 23.04 -9.68 -2.19
CA LYS A 111 22.79 -8.49 -1.36
C LYS A 111 22.13 -7.36 -2.15
N ALA A 112 22.42 -7.24 -3.44
CA ALA A 112 21.78 -6.25 -4.32
C ALA A 112 20.25 -6.39 -4.35
N LEU A 113 19.70 -7.59 -4.14
CA LEU A 113 18.26 -7.82 -4.13
C LEU A 113 17.58 -7.08 -2.97
N GLU A 114 18.32 -6.83 -1.89
CA GLU A 114 17.84 -6.07 -0.74
C GLU A 114 17.57 -4.60 -1.06
N GLY A 115 18.20 -4.08 -2.12
CA GLY A 115 17.94 -2.75 -2.66
C GLY A 115 16.64 -2.66 -3.47
N ARG A 116 16.00 -3.78 -3.82
CA ARG A 116 14.65 -3.77 -4.38
C ARG A 116 13.63 -3.54 -3.26
N GLY A 117 12.58 -2.78 -3.57
CA GLY A 117 11.39 -2.79 -2.73
C GLY A 117 10.75 -4.19 -2.74
N GLY A 118 10.01 -4.55 -1.70
CA GLY A 118 9.30 -5.84 -1.63
C GLY A 118 10.06 -6.99 -0.96
N GLN A 119 11.06 -6.69 -0.13
CA GLN A 119 11.59 -7.70 0.78
C GLN A 119 10.46 -8.33 1.61
N TYR A 120 10.56 -9.65 1.86
CA TYR A 120 9.55 -10.48 2.54
C TYR A 120 8.28 -10.82 1.75
N TYR A 121 8.08 -10.30 0.54
CA TYR A 121 6.89 -10.64 -0.24
C TYR A 121 6.81 -12.15 -0.55
N SER A 122 7.95 -12.78 -0.88
CA SER A 122 8.02 -14.23 -1.10
C SER A 122 7.74 -15.04 0.17
N GLU A 123 8.19 -14.58 1.33
CA GLU A 123 7.90 -15.24 2.60
C GLU A 123 6.41 -15.19 2.92
N ALA A 124 5.77 -14.02 2.75
CA ALA A 124 4.33 -13.87 2.93
C ALA A 124 3.53 -14.74 1.95
N ALA A 125 3.93 -14.79 0.67
CA ALA A 125 3.27 -15.63 -0.34
C ALA A 125 3.42 -17.13 -0.03
N CYS A 126 4.64 -17.58 0.29
CA CYS A 126 4.90 -18.97 0.65
C CYS A 126 4.15 -19.38 1.91
N GLU A 127 4.12 -18.53 2.95
CA GLU A 127 3.40 -18.85 4.17
C GLU A 127 1.88 -18.85 3.97
N LEU A 128 1.35 -17.98 3.11
CA LEU A 128 -0.07 -17.99 2.74
C LEU A 128 -0.45 -19.30 2.03
N MET A 129 0.33 -19.71 1.02
CA MET A 129 0.12 -20.98 0.32
C MET A 129 0.20 -22.17 1.28
N ASN A 130 1.21 -22.17 2.16
CA ASN A 130 1.42 -23.19 3.18
C ASN A 130 0.26 -23.25 4.18
N ALA A 131 -0.26 -22.09 4.60
CA ALA A 131 -1.37 -21.98 5.54
C ALA A 131 -2.70 -22.44 4.95
N ILE A 132 -2.97 -22.10 3.68
CA ILE A 132 -4.15 -22.60 2.96
C ILE A 132 -4.04 -24.11 2.78
N TYR A 133 -2.94 -24.60 2.19
CA TYR A 133 -2.78 -26.01 1.87
C TYR A 133 -2.86 -26.93 3.10
N ASN A 134 -2.27 -26.51 4.23
CA ASN A 134 -2.21 -27.32 5.46
C ASN A 134 -3.28 -26.95 6.49
N ASP A 135 -4.28 -26.11 6.16
CA ASP A 135 -5.27 -25.55 7.10
C ASP A 135 -4.65 -25.08 8.42
N LYS A 136 -3.53 -24.33 8.36
CA LYS A 136 -2.77 -23.96 9.57
C LYS A 136 -3.55 -23.09 10.55
N ARG A 137 -4.61 -22.40 10.09
CA ARG A 137 -5.44 -21.50 10.89
C ARG A 137 -4.63 -20.44 11.62
N ILE A 138 -3.69 -19.83 10.89
CA ILE A 138 -2.90 -18.69 11.37
C ILE A 138 -3.52 -17.38 10.90
N ILE A 139 -3.20 -16.29 11.61
CA ILE A 139 -3.61 -14.95 11.21
C ILE A 139 -2.56 -14.37 10.27
N MET A 140 -3.00 -13.90 9.10
CA MET A 140 -2.17 -13.14 8.16
C MET A 140 -2.91 -11.86 7.74
N HIS A 141 -2.18 -10.88 7.22
CA HIS A 141 -2.74 -9.64 6.69
C HIS A 141 -2.82 -9.75 5.17
N VAL A 142 -4.02 -9.79 4.62
CA VAL A 142 -4.25 -10.08 3.19
C VAL A 142 -5.33 -9.20 2.61
N ASN A 143 -5.27 -9.02 1.28
CA ASN A 143 -6.39 -8.47 0.53
C ASN A 143 -7.45 -9.57 0.35
N THR A 144 -8.68 -9.28 0.77
CA THR A 144 -9.83 -10.18 0.65
C THR A 144 -11.11 -9.38 0.47
N ARG A 145 -12.22 -10.05 0.16
CA ARG A 145 -13.54 -9.42 0.08
C ARG A 145 -13.97 -8.95 1.48
N ASN A 146 -14.51 -7.73 1.58
CA ASN A 146 -14.84 -7.09 2.85
C ASN A 146 -15.81 -7.92 3.70
N ASN A 147 -16.93 -8.37 3.13
CA ASN A 147 -17.93 -9.18 3.85
C ASN A 147 -18.26 -8.64 5.26
N GLY A 148 -18.46 -7.33 5.41
CA GLY A 148 -18.74 -6.67 6.69
C GLY A 148 -17.56 -6.49 7.65
N ALA A 149 -16.34 -6.91 7.30
CA ALA A 149 -15.18 -6.81 8.20
C ALA A 149 -14.84 -5.35 8.57
N ILE A 150 -14.84 -4.45 7.59
CA ILE A 150 -14.78 -3.01 7.79
C ILE A 150 -16.18 -2.42 7.56
N SER A 151 -16.83 -2.03 8.65
CA SER A 151 -18.12 -1.33 8.60
C SER A 151 -17.98 0.02 7.87
N GLY A 152 -18.95 0.32 7.01
CA GLY A 152 -18.99 1.55 6.20
C GLY A 152 -18.33 1.42 4.82
N LEU A 153 -17.74 0.27 4.48
CA LEU A 153 -17.32 -0.06 3.11
C LEU A 153 -18.26 -1.12 2.50
N PRO A 154 -18.44 -1.13 1.16
CA PRO A 154 -19.25 -2.16 0.50
C PRO A 154 -18.74 -3.58 0.78
N ASP A 155 -19.64 -4.55 0.96
CA ASP A 155 -19.29 -5.95 1.24
C ASP A 155 -18.59 -6.64 0.06
N ASP A 156 -18.81 -6.17 -1.16
CA ASP A 156 -18.24 -6.71 -2.39
C ASP A 156 -16.84 -6.18 -2.70
N CYS A 157 -16.35 -5.20 -1.95
CA CYS A 157 -15.06 -4.57 -2.24
C CYS A 157 -13.87 -5.33 -1.61
N ALA A 158 -12.69 -5.20 -2.23
CA ALA A 158 -11.45 -5.68 -1.65
C ALA A 158 -10.99 -4.77 -0.50
N VAL A 159 -10.56 -5.36 0.62
CA VAL A 159 -9.96 -4.67 1.77
C VAL A 159 -8.71 -5.43 2.21
N GLU A 160 -7.75 -4.74 2.83
CA GLU A 160 -6.58 -5.37 3.43
C GLU A 160 -6.78 -5.44 4.94
N VAL A 161 -7.04 -6.66 5.45
CA VAL A 161 -7.38 -6.89 6.86
C VAL A 161 -6.69 -8.13 7.41
N SER A 162 -6.48 -8.15 8.73
CA SER A 162 -6.15 -9.38 9.44
C SER A 162 -7.24 -10.43 9.21
N SER A 163 -6.82 -11.60 8.73
CA SER A 163 -7.71 -12.71 8.37
C SER A 163 -7.19 -14.01 8.94
N LEU A 164 -8.09 -14.89 9.37
CA LEU A 164 -7.76 -16.28 9.67
C LEU A 164 -7.62 -17.03 8.35
N ILE A 165 -6.45 -17.60 8.09
CA ILE A 165 -6.19 -18.36 6.86
C ILE A 165 -6.60 -19.81 7.06
N THR A 166 -7.57 -20.27 6.27
CA THR A 166 -8.08 -21.65 6.30
C THR A 166 -7.84 -22.35 4.95
N ALA A 167 -8.11 -23.64 4.88
CA ALA A 167 -8.11 -24.39 3.61
C ALA A 167 -9.09 -23.85 2.55
N SER A 168 -10.14 -23.13 2.96
CA SER A 168 -11.08 -22.47 2.03
C SER A 168 -10.66 -21.03 1.67
N GLY A 169 -9.49 -20.59 2.13
CA GLY A 169 -8.99 -19.23 1.95
C GLY A 169 -9.15 -18.34 3.19
N PRO A 170 -8.93 -17.02 3.03
CA PRO A 170 -8.94 -16.07 4.13
C PRO A 170 -10.36 -15.78 4.64
N LEU A 171 -10.55 -15.91 5.95
CA LEU A 171 -11.73 -15.44 6.68
C LEU A 171 -11.40 -14.11 7.35
N PRO A 172 -11.88 -12.96 6.85
CA PRO A 172 -11.56 -11.66 7.41
C PRO A 172 -12.07 -11.53 8.84
N LEU A 173 -11.25 -11.00 9.74
CA LEU A 173 -11.64 -10.74 11.12
C LEU A 173 -12.36 -9.40 11.23
N ASN A 174 -13.40 -9.33 12.07
CA ASN A 174 -14.12 -8.10 12.33
C ASN A 174 -13.20 -7.00 12.86
N VAL A 175 -13.31 -5.82 12.29
CA VAL A 175 -12.57 -4.62 12.68
C VAL A 175 -13.49 -3.71 13.47
N ALA A 176 -13.02 -3.19 14.60
CA ALA A 176 -13.74 -2.14 15.31
C ALA A 176 -14.00 -0.95 14.37
N PRO A 177 -15.15 -0.26 14.45
CA PRO A 177 -15.46 0.86 13.57
C PRO A 177 -14.31 1.86 13.47
N PHE A 178 -14.03 2.33 12.25
CA PHE A 178 -13.07 3.41 12.06
C PHE A 178 -13.62 4.71 12.64
N PRO A 179 -12.77 5.58 13.23
CA PRO A 179 -13.13 6.97 13.47
C PRO A 179 -13.66 7.60 12.16
N GLU A 180 -14.62 8.52 12.28
CA GLU A 180 -15.35 9.02 11.11
C GLU A 180 -14.40 9.62 10.06
N ASP A 181 -13.44 10.45 10.48
CA ASP A 181 -12.45 11.08 9.60
C ASP A 181 -11.67 10.07 8.75
N THR A 182 -11.23 8.96 9.37
CA THR A 182 -10.46 7.90 8.73
C THR A 182 -11.35 7.04 7.84
N LEU A 183 -12.59 6.77 8.27
CA LEU A 183 -13.56 6.07 7.45
C LEU A 183 -13.89 6.85 6.17
N ARG A 184 -14.08 8.17 6.26
CA ARG A 184 -14.32 9.02 5.07
C ARG A 184 -13.17 8.94 4.08
N LEU A 185 -11.95 8.93 4.58
CA LEU A 185 -10.77 8.79 3.75
C LEU A 185 -10.70 7.42 3.05
N LEU A 186 -11.02 6.32 3.76
CA LEU A 186 -11.14 4.99 3.16
C LEU A 186 -12.24 4.92 2.09
N GLN A 187 -13.40 5.53 2.36
CA GLN A 187 -14.51 5.59 1.40
C GLN A 187 -14.16 6.39 0.14
N LEU A 188 -13.42 7.49 0.30
CA LEU A 188 -12.92 8.29 -0.80
C LEU A 188 -11.97 7.48 -1.68
N MET A 189 -10.96 6.83 -1.07
CA MET A 189 -10.01 6.00 -1.81
C MET A 189 -10.68 4.80 -2.48
N LYS A 190 -11.68 4.19 -1.83
CA LYS A 190 -12.45 3.11 -2.45
C LYS A 190 -13.26 3.58 -3.65
N SER A 191 -13.80 4.79 -3.60
CA SER A 191 -14.52 5.40 -4.72
C SER A 191 -13.59 5.69 -5.90
N PHE A 192 -12.38 6.20 -5.61
CA PHE A 192 -11.31 6.37 -6.59
C PHE A 192 -10.96 5.04 -7.29
N GLU A 193 -10.74 3.96 -6.54
CA GLU A 193 -10.43 2.64 -7.11
C GLU A 193 -11.54 2.13 -8.04
N ARG A 194 -12.80 2.21 -7.59
CA ARG A 194 -13.96 1.71 -8.37
C ARG A 194 -14.13 2.48 -9.68
N LEU A 195 -14.03 3.81 -9.66
CA LEU A 195 -14.09 4.62 -10.88
C LEU A 195 -12.90 4.37 -11.80
N THR A 196 -11.71 4.15 -11.24
CA THR A 196 -10.52 3.81 -12.03
C THR A 196 -10.69 2.47 -12.75
N ILE A 197 -11.25 1.46 -12.08
CA ILE A 197 -11.57 0.16 -12.68
C ILE A 197 -12.62 0.33 -13.78
N GLU A 198 -13.70 1.08 -13.53
CA GLU A 198 -14.74 1.35 -14.53
C GLU A 198 -14.14 2.03 -15.77
N ALA A 199 -13.30 3.04 -15.59
CA ALA A 199 -12.61 3.72 -16.69
C ALA A 199 -11.67 2.79 -17.46
N ALA A 200 -10.91 1.95 -16.76
CA ALA A 200 -10.01 0.98 -17.39
C ALA A 200 -10.76 -0.07 -18.24
N LEU A 201 -11.95 -0.49 -17.80
CA LEU A 201 -12.79 -1.45 -18.52
C LEU A 201 -13.53 -0.82 -19.71
N THR A 202 -14.00 0.42 -19.56
CA THR A 202 -14.87 1.08 -20.54
C THR A 202 -14.12 2.00 -21.51
N GLY A 203 -12.88 2.39 -21.19
CA GLY A 203 -12.17 3.43 -21.92
C GLY A 203 -12.73 4.84 -21.73
N ASN A 204 -13.66 5.04 -20.79
CA ASN A 204 -14.34 6.32 -20.61
C ASN A 204 -13.41 7.35 -19.94
N ARG A 205 -12.95 8.32 -20.73
CA ARG A 205 -12.08 9.41 -20.24
C ARG A 205 -12.72 10.27 -19.15
N HIS A 206 -14.03 10.53 -19.21
CA HIS A 206 -14.72 11.30 -18.17
C HIS A 206 -14.78 10.54 -16.85
N THR A 207 -14.98 9.22 -16.87
CA THR A 207 -14.89 8.37 -15.68
C THR A 207 -13.47 8.36 -15.11
N ALA A 208 -12.44 8.28 -15.96
CA ALA A 208 -11.04 8.39 -15.53
C ALA A 208 -10.76 9.73 -14.84
N TRP A 209 -11.19 10.83 -15.47
CA TRP A 209 -11.04 12.18 -14.92
C TRP A 209 -11.74 12.32 -13.57
N ARG A 210 -12.98 11.80 -13.45
CA ARG A 210 -13.71 11.77 -12.17
C ARG A 210 -12.99 10.96 -11.10
N ALA A 211 -12.39 9.83 -11.45
CA ALA A 211 -11.59 9.05 -10.52
C ALA A 211 -10.42 9.89 -9.99
N LEU A 212 -9.61 10.45 -10.89
CA LEU A 212 -8.43 11.22 -10.54
C LEU A 212 -8.76 12.46 -9.70
N MET A 213 -9.86 13.15 -9.99
CA MET A 213 -10.37 14.26 -9.19
C MET A 213 -10.66 13.92 -7.72
N LEU A 214 -11.02 12.66 -7.41
CA LEU A 214 -11.26 12.23 -6.03
C LEU A 214 -9.97 11.94 -5.26
N ASN A 215 -8.86 11.70 -5.95
CA ASN A 215 -7.62 11.31 -5.32
C ASN A 215 -6.94 12.55 -4.67
N PRO A 216 -6.70 12.57 -3.34
CA PRO A 216 -6.13 13.73 -2.65
C PRO A 216 -4.73 14.16 -3.11
N LEU A 217 -4.04 13.31 -3.87
CA LEU A 217 -2.70 13.57 -4.41
C LEU A 217 -2.72 14.31 -5.74
N ILE A 218 -3.89 14.41 -6.39
CA ILE A 218 -4.02 15.01 -7.71
C ILE A 218 -4.27 16.50 -7.63
N VAL A 219 -3.55 17.26 -8.44
CA VAL A 219 -3.82 18.68 -8.70
C VAL A 219 -4.89 18.76 -9.79
N SER A 220 -6.04 19.36 -9.46
CA SER A 220 -7.17 19.49 -10.37
C SER A 220 -6.98 20.61 -11.42
N GLY A 221 -7.88 20.66 -12.41
CA GLY A 221 -7.89 21.66 -13.48
C GLY A 221 -7.12 21.21 -14.73
N GLU A 222 -6.58 22.16 -15.50
CA GLU A 222 -5.92 21.90 -16.78
C GLU A 222 -4.77 20.89 -16.68
N LYS A 223 -4.01 20.91 -15.57
CA LYS A 223 -2.92 19.95 -15.33
C LYS A 223 -3.39 18.51 -15.28
N LEU A 224 -4.58 18.26 -14.74
CA LEU A 224 -5.16 16.92 -14.69
C LEU A 224 -5.49 16.43 -16.11
N GLU A 225 -6.11 17.26 -16.94
CA GLU A 225 -6.46 16.89 -18.31
C GLU A 225 -5.22 16.55 -19.13
N LEU A 226 -4.20 17.41 -19.06
CA LEU A 226 -2.92 17.19 -19.74
C LEU A 226 -2.25 15.89 -19.28
N ALA A 227 -2.16 15.66 -17.96
CA ALA A 227 -1.56 14.45 -17.42
C ALA A 227 -2.35 13.19 -17.80
N LEU A 228 -3.68 13.24 -17.82
CA LEU A 228 -4.52 12.11 -18.24
C LEU A 228 -4.30 11.78 -19.71
N ASP A 229 -4.27 12.79 -20.58
CA ASP A 229 -4.04 12.60 -22.02
C ASP A 229 -2.65 12.02 -22.29
N GLU A 230 -1.62 12.54 -21.60
CA GLU A 230 -0.25 12.03 -21.70
C GLU A 230 -0.16 10.57 -21.24
N VAL A 231 -0.73 10.24 -20.08
CA VAL A 231 -0.74 8.87 -19.56
C VAL A 231 -1.45 7.91 -20.52
N ILE A 232 -2.59 8.29 -21.08
CA ILE A 232 -3.30 7.44 -22.05
C ILE A 232 -2.47 7.26 -23.34
N ALA A 233 -1.88 8.34 -23.86
CA ALA A 233 -1.10 8.30 -25.10
C ALA A 233 0.16 7.44 -24.96
N GLU A 234 0.97 7.66 -23.91
CA GLU A 234 2.20 6.91 -23.64
C GLU A 234 1.93 5.42 -23.37
N ASN A 235 0.76 5.09 -22.81
CA ASN A 235 0.36 3.73 -22.49
C ASN A 235 -0.61 3.11 -23.49
N ARG A 236 -0.70 3.63 -24.73
CA ARG A 236 -1.68 3.20 -25.75
C ARG A 236 -1.74 1.69 -25.96
N GLN A 237 -0.59 1.02 -25.99
CA GLN A 237 -0.50 -0.44 -26.16
C GLN A 237 -1.08 -1.23 -24.98
N TRP A 238 -1.07 -0.64 -23.78
CA TRP A 238 -1.50 -1.25 -22.51
C TRP A 238 -2.90 -0.80 -22.10
N LEU A 239 -3.45 0.25 -22.71
CA LEU A 239 -4.76 0.81 -22.42
C LEU A 239 -5.70 0.78 -23.66
N PRO A 240 -5.89 -0.38 -24.31
CA PRO A 240 -6.62 -0.46 -25.58
C PRO A 240 -8.06 0.05 -25.51
N ALA A 241 -8.72 -0.08 -24.35
CA ALA A 241 -10.10 0.39 -24.16
C ALA A 241 -10.27 1.90 -24.45
N PHE A 242 -9.25 2.73 -24.20
CA PHE A 242 -9.28 4.18 -24.44
C PHE A 242 -9.07 4.57 -25.92
N HIS A 243 -8.84 3.58 -26.78
CA HIS A 243 -8.58 3.75 -28.22
C HIS A 243 -9.50 2.90 -29.10
N ALA A 244 -10.46 2.21 -28.49
CA ALA A 244 -11.44 1.36 -29.16
C ALA A 244 -12.58 2.18 -29.79
#